data_AF-A0A8J7INC8-F1
#
_entry.id   AF-A0A8J7INC8-F1
#
_cell.length_a   1.000
_cell.length_b   1.000
_cell.length_c   1.000
_cell.angle_alpha   90.00
_cell.angle_beta   90.00
_cell.angle_gamma   90.00
#
_symmetry.space_group_name_H-M   'P 1'
#
loop_
_entity.id
_entity.type
_entity.pdbx_description
1 polymer ?
#
loop_
_entity_poly.entity_id
_entity_poly.type
_entity_poly.pdbx_seq_one_letter_code
_entity_poly.pdbx_strand_id
1 'polypeptide(L)' 'MTTFKRIQHQLRHIFIGLQQVIQYIAKAVTRIFAPTDDQYPGTGVQPFTGEPADKKQKY' A
#
# COMPACT_ATOMS: atom_id res chain seq x y z
N MET A 1 -24.10 -33.11 28.88
CA MET A 1 -23.68 -32.52 27.59
C MET A 1 -23.53 -30.99 27.67
N THR A 2 -22.59 -30.45 28.48
CA THR A 2 -22.45 -28.99 28.66
C THR A 2 -21.01 -28.47 28.53
N THR A 3 -20.01 -29.36 28.59
CA THR A 3 -18.58 -29.02 28.50
C THR A 3 -18.14 -28.67 27.07
N PHE A 4 -18.64 -29.41 26.07
CA PHE A 4 -18.29 -29.21 24.65
C PHE A 4 -18.68 -27.82 24.13
N LYS A 5 -19.87 -27.33 24.49
CA LYS A 5 -20.36 -25.99 24.09
C LYS A 5 -19.50 -24.86 24.66
N ARG A 6 -18.94 -25.02 25.87
CA ARG A 6 -18.06 -24.01 26.52
C ARG A 6 -16.70 -23.94 25.83
N ILE A 7 -16.12 -25.09 25.48
CA ILE A 7 -14.83 -25.16 24.77
C ILE A 7 -14.96 -24.55 23.35
N GLN A 8 -16.04 -24.90 22.62
CA GLN A 8 -16.33 -24.29 21.32
C GLN A 8 -16.46 -22.77 21.41
N HIS A 9 -17.11 -22.25 22.47
CA HIS A 9 -17.22 -20.82 22.70
C HIS A 9 -15.86 -20.15 22.90
N GLN A 10 -14.96 -20.73 23.71
CA GLN A 10 -13.63 -20.14 23.93
C GLN A 10 -12.75 -20.18 22.66
N LEU A 11 -12.85 -21.24 21.86
CA LEU A 11 -12.12 -21.35 20.59
C LEU A 11 -12.54 -20.29 19.56
N ARG A 12 -13.82 -19.88 19.56
CA ARG A 12 -14.32 -18.83 18.68
C ARG A 12 -13.61 -17.49 18.92
N HIS A 13 -13.33 -17.15 20.17
CA HIS A 13 -12.73 -15.86 20.52
C HIS A 13 -11.25 -15.80 20.11
N ILE A 14 -10.52 -16.90 20.27
CA ILE A 14 -9.13 -17.04 19.80
C ILE A 14 -9.07 -16.91 18.28
N PHE A 15 -10.00 -17.55 17.56
CA PHE A 15 -10.08 -17.46 16.11
C PHE A 15 -10.36 -16.02 15.64
N ILE A 16 -11.28 -15.31 16.30
CA ILE A 16 -11.57 -13.90 15.98
C ILE A 16 -10.32 -13.03 16.21
N GLY A 17 -9.59 -13.22 17.31
CA GLY A 17 -8.36 -12.47 17.58
C GLY A 17 -7.28 -12.70 16.50
N LEU A 18 -7.10 -13.94 16.07
CA LEU A 18 -6.17 -14.28 14.98
C LEU A 18 -6.57 -13.61 13.66
N GLN A 19 -7.87 -13.60 13.33
CA GLN A 19 -8.36 -12.93 12.13
C GLN A 19 -8.07 -11.42 12.15
N GLN A 20 -8.23 -10.76 13.30
CA GLN A 20 -7.95 -9.33 13.44
C GLN A 20 -6.47 -8.99 13.22
N VAL A 21 -5.56 -9.81 13.75
CA VAL A 21 -4.11 -9.64 13.55
C VAL A 21 -3.73 -9.82 12.08
N ILE A 22 -4.23 -10.89 11.44
CA ILE A 22 -3.99 -11.14 10.01
C ILE A 22 -4.52 -9.98 9.17
N GLN A 23 -5.73 -9.49 9.44
CA GLN A 23 -6.31 -8.35 8.71
C GLN A 23 -5.50 -7.06 8.90
N TYR A 24 -4.98 -6.80 10.10
CA TYR A 24 -4.13 -5.63 10.37
C TYR A 24 -2.84 -5.67 9.56
N ILE A 25 -2.13 -6.80 9.57
CA ILE A 25 -0.89 -6.99 8.82
C ILE A 25 -1.16 -6.96 7.31
N ALA A 26 -2.22 -7.63 6.85
CA ALA A 26 -2.59 -7.66 5.44
C ALA A 26 -2.86 -6.25 4.88
N LYS A 27 -3.57 -5.40 5.63
CA LYS A 27 -3.80 -3.99 5.24
C LYS A 27 -2.50 -3.19 5.10
N ALA A 28 -1.54 -3.42 6.01
CA ALA A 28 -0.24 -2.75 5.95
C ALA A 28 0.57 -3.23 4.74
N VAL A 29 0.61 -4.54 4.50
CA VAL A 29 1.27 -5.15 3.33
C VAL A 29 0.67 -4.62 2.04
N THR A 30 -0.67 -4.61 1.91
CA THR A 30 -1.33 -4.06 0.73
C THR A 30 -1.03 -2.58 0.53
N ARG A 31 -0.83 -1.80 1.60
CA ARG A 31 -0.48 -0.38 1.46
C ARG A 31 0.96 -0.17 0.98
N ILE A 32 1.90 -0.99 1.45
CA ILE A 32 3.34 -0.85 1.15
C ILE A 32 3.66 -1.44 -0.23
N PHE A 33 3.05 -2.56 -0.57
CA PHE A 33 3.36 -3.34 -1.77
C PHE A 33 2.22 -3.34 -2.81
N ALA A 34 1.18 -2.50 -2.63
CA ALA A 34 0.26 -2.27 -3.73
C ALA A 34 1.03 -1.72 -4.94
N PRO A 35 0.58 -2.06 -6.16
CA PRO A 35 1.02 -1.34 -7.34
C PRO A 35 0.89 0.16 -7.09
N THR A 36 1.97 0.88 -7.38
CA THR A 36 2.01 2.33 -7.29
C THR A 36 0.86 2.92 -8.11
N ASP A 37 0.01 3.74 -7.48
CA ASP A 37 -1.01 4.55 -8.15
C ASP A 37 -0.39 5.84 -8.73
N ASP A 38 0.90 5.82 -9.05
CA ASP A 38 1.53 6.91 -9.79
C ASP A 38 0.92 6.88 -11.18
N GLN A 39 -0.02 7.80 -11.38
CA GLN A 39 -0.49 8.22 -12.69
C GLN A 39 0.57 9.05 -13.42
N TYR A 40 1.83 9.02 -12.99
CA TYR A 40 2.90 9.64 -13.75
C TYR A 40 3.03 8.91 -15.08
N PRO A 41 2.93 9.64 -16.21
CA PRO A 41 3.16 9.02 -17.51
C PRO A 41 4.55 8.38 -17.48
N GLY A 42 4.66 7.14 -17.98
CA GLY A 42 5.93 6.38 -18.04
C GLY A 42 7.04 7.09 -18.82
N THR A 43 6.70 8.20 -19.48
CA THR A 43 7.61 9.19 -20.03
C THR A 43 7.22 10.58 -19.52
N GLY A 44 8.15 11.29 -18.89
CA GLY A 44 7.97 12.71 -18.62
C GLY A 44 7.96 13.46 -19.96
N VAL A 45 6.81 14.04 -20.32
CA VAL A 45 6.83 15.08 -21.37
C VAL A 45 7.42 16.31 -20.71
N GLN A 46 8.69 16.60 -21.01
CA GLN A 46 9.32 17.83 -20.57
C GLN A 46 8.49 19.01 -21.10
N PRO A 47 7.82 19.81 -20.25
CA PRO A 47 6.96 20.90 -20.71
C PRO A 47 7.77 22.14 -21.10
N PHE A 48 9.08 22.01 -21.32
CA PHE A 48 9.93 23.11 -21.75
C PHE A 48 9.99 23.14 -23.27
N THR A 49 9.14 23.98 -23.85
CA THR A 49 9.18 24.36 -25.28
C THR A 49 10.02 25.61 -25.53
N GLY A 50 10.67 26.15 -24.49
CA GLY A 50 11.48 27.37 -24.61
C GLY A 50 12.74 27.12 -25.44
N GLU A 51 13.18 28.16 -26.17
CA GLU A 51 14.49 28.13 -26.81
C GLU A 51 15.58 27.90 -25.75
N PRO A 52 16.59 27.05 -26.03
CA PRO A 52 17.76 26.95 -25.18
C PRO A 52 18.31 28.35 -24.92
N ALA A 53 18.70 28.65 -23.68
CA ALA A 53 19.30 29.94 -23.38
C ALA A 53 20.46 30.20 -24.36
N ASP A 54 20.31 31.28 -25.12
CA ASP A 54 21.30 31.70 -26.11
C ASP A 54 22.65 31.75 -25.40
N LYS A 55 23.66 31.07 -25.94
CA LYS A 55 25.02 31.08 -25.38
C LYS A 55 25.57 32.50 -25.55
N LYS A 56 25.18 33.42 -24.67
CA LYS A 56 25.67 34.79 -24.67
C LYS A 56 27.15 34.74 -24.36
N GLN A 57 27.90 34.95 -25.45
CA GLN A 57 29.24 35.49 -25.60
C GLN A 57 30.22 35.14 -24.47
N LYS A 58 31.14 34.22 -24.80
CA LYS A 58 32.42 34.16 -24.09
C LYS A 58 33.13 35.48 -24.31
N TYR A 59 33.35 36.20 -23.21
CA TYR A 59 34.32 37.29 -23.08
C TYR A 59 35.72 36.82 -23.49
#